data_AF-A0A8X8FPC6-F1
#
_entry.id   AF-A0A8X8FPC6-F1
#
_cell.length_a   1.000
_cell.length_b   1.000
_cell.length_c   1.000
_cell.angle_alpha   90.00
_cell.angle_beta   90.00
_cell.angle_gamma   90.00
#
_symmetry.space_group_name_H-M   'P 1'
#
loop_
_entity.id
_entity.type
_entity.pdbx_description
1 polymer ?
#
loop_
_entity_poly.entity_id
_entity_poly.type
_entity_poly.pdbx_seq_one_letter_code
_entity_poly.pdbx_strand_id
1 'polypeptide(L)'
;MYSVPVEHAAFLRSQLITYIGNKRALLPFVEAGIAHAKHCLGKARIDFLDLFSGSGVVARMARRHAATLQCNDLERYSEVGNRCYQANVADVDAAALEEELARVARRVQRELAPGFLCDLYAPLDDDDIQPGERVFYTRRNAMFLDTFCQVLVDTPAALRPFLLAPVLAQASMYTNTSGVFKGFHKNREGVGQFGGTARNALSRILRPIEVQAPVFSRFACEVQLHRCDANALVRELDMVDVAYFDPPYNEHPYGSNYFMLNLLCDYRRPSQVSRVSGIPTDWNRSDYNKARLAEAALFDAVAQVRARFVLISYNSEGFISHERFVAALEAMGALSVMDTRYNTFRGSRNLGARDTHVTEFLYLLDKR
;
A
#
# COMPACT_ATOMS: atom_id res chain seq x y z
N MET A 1 9.55 35.69 -8.95
CA MET A 1 9.82 34.32 -8.46
C MET A 1 8.47 33.76 -8.00
N TYR A 2 7.72 33.11 -8.90
CA TYR A 2 6.48 32.45 -8.49
C TYR A 2 6.88 31.21 -7.69
N SER A 3 6.50 31.14 -6.41
CA SER A 3 6.79 29.93 -5.63
C SER A 3 6.00 28.79 -6.24
N VAL A 4 6.69 27.68 -6.52
CA VAL A 4 6.02 26.45 -6.94
C VAL A 4 5.11 26.04 -5.79
N PRO A 5 3.80 25.81 -6.02
CA PRO A 5 2.89 25.38 -4.97
C PRO A 5 3.48 24.18 -4.22
N VAL A 6 3.37 24.17 -2.89
CA VAL A 6 3.77 23.02 -2.09
C VAL A 6 2.55 22.13 -1.91
N GLU A 7 2.74 20.81 -1.96
CA GLU A 7 1.68 19.85 -1.74
C GLU A 7 1.12 19.91 -0.31
N HIS A 8 -0.14 19.54 -0.13
CA HIS A 8 -0.76 19.46 1.18
C HIS A 8 -0.08 18.39 2.05
N ALA A 9 0.48 18.79 3.20
CA ALA A 9 1.24 17.88 4.07
C ALA A 9 0.41 16.67 4.53
N ALA A 10 -0.90 16.85 4.76
CA ALA A 10 -1.77 15.72 5.11
C ALA A 10 -1.96 14.75 3.93
N PHE A 11 -2.02 15.24 2.68
CA PHE A 11 -2.14 14.36 1.51
C PHE A 11 -0.95 13.39 1.41
N LEU A 12 0.26 13.88 1.69
CA LEU A 12 1.48 13.06 1.64
C LEU A 12 1.64 12.10 2.84
N ARG A 13 0.96 12.35 3.97
CA ARG A 13 1.31 11.70 5.25
C ARG A 13 0.15 11.01 5.97
N SER A 14 -1.09 11.41 5.73
CA SER A 14 -2.28 10.86 6.37
C SER A 14 -3.00 9.85 5.47
N GLN A 15 -3.89 9.06 6.08
CA GLN A 15 -4.74 8.09 5.37
C GLN A 15 -3.97 7.14 4.45
N LEU A 16 -2.78 6.72 4.88
CA LEU A 16 -1.93 5.77 4.19
C LEU A 16 -2.02 4.42 4.89
N ILE A 17 -2.19 3.36 4.12
CA ILE A 17 -2.16 1.99 4.62
C ILE A 17 -0.80 1.73 5.30
N THR A 18 -0.81 1.06 6.45
CA THR A 18 0.40 0.54 7.09
C THR A 18 0.95 -0.58 6.23
N TYR A 19 2.12 -0.37 5.65
CA TYR A 19 2.74 -1.26 4.67
C TYR A 19 4.16 -1.64 5.12
N ILE A 20 4.55 -2.91 4.98
CA ILE A 20 5.95 -3.32 5.04
C ILE A 20 6.66 -2.68 3.84
N GLY A 21 7.89 -2.21 4.06
CA GLY A 21 8.67 -1.56 3.01
C GLY A 21 8.14 -0.18 2.59
N ASN A 22 7.28 0.48 3.39
CA ASN A 22 6.75 1.78 3.02
C ASN A 22 7.88 2.78 2.71
N LYS A 23 7.69 3.57 1.65
CA LYS A 23 8.67 4.53 1.16
C LYS A 23 8.49 5.95 1.73
N ARG A 24 7.70 6.15 2.78
CA ARG A 24 7.42 7.49 3.34
C ARG A 24 8.70 8.24 3.71
N ALA A 25 9.65 7.55 4.33
CA ALA A 25 10.93 8.14 4.71
C ALA A 25 11.93 8.23 3.54
N LEU A 26 11.69 7.50 2.46
CA LEU A 26 12.51 7.45 1.26
C LEU A 26 11.96 8.37 0.14
N LEU A 27 10.84 9.07 0.38
CA LEU A 27 10.28 9.99 -0.61
C LEU A 27 11.29 11.06 -1.09
N PRO A 28 12.08 11.73 -0.22
CA PRO A 28 13.08 12.69 -0.69
C PRO A 28 14.14 12.05 -1.59
N PHE A 29 14.48 10.79 -1.32
CA PHE A 29 15.46 10.03 -2.08
C PHE A 29 14.94 9.65 -3.47
N VAL A 30 13.70 9.15 -3.55
CA VAL A 30 13.03 8.86 -4.83
C VAL A 30 12.77 10.16 -5.62
N GLU A 31 12.35 11.24 -4.95
CA GLU A 31 12.11 12.54 -5.56
C GLU A 31 13.38 13.14 -6.20
N ALA A 32 14.56 12.90 -5.61
CA ALA A 32 15.84 13.30 -6.20
C ALA A 32 16.11 12.61 -7.55
N GLY A 33 15.82 11.31 -7.65
CA GLY A 33 15.90 10.57 -8.93
C GLY A 33 14.93 11.11 -9.99
N ILE A 34 13.69 11.43 -9.59
CA ILE A 34 12.71 12.08 -10.47
C ILE A 34 13.21 13.46 -10.92
N ALA A 35 13.74 14.26 -10.01
CA ALA A 35 14.24 15.60 -10.33
C ALA A 35 15.42 15.54 -11.31
N HIS A 36 16.32 14.57 -11.16
CA HIS A 36 17.42 14.34 -12.10
C HIS A 36 16.89 13.97 -13.49
N ALA A 37 15.98 13.00 -13.60
CA ALA A 37 15.38 12.61 -14.88
C ALA A 37 14.70 13.80 -15.57
N LYS A 38 13.93 14.61 -14.81
CA LYS A 38 13.30 15.84 -15.31
C LYS A 38 14.31 16.83 -15.88
N HIS A 39 15.42 17.04 -15.18
CA HIS A 39 16.49 17.92 -15.62
C HIS A 39 17.10 17.43 -16.94
N CYS A 40 17.46 16.15 -17.02
CA CYS A 40 18.01 15.52 -18.22
C CYS A 40 17.05 15.50 -19.43
N LEU A 41 15.74 15.55 -19.18
CA LEU A 41 14.70 15.63 -20.22
C LEU A 41 14.31 17.06 -20.57
N GLY A 42 14.75 18.07 -19.81
CA GLY A 42 14.28 19.45 -19.96
C GLY A 42 12.78 19.62 -19.70
N LYS A 43 12.18 18.76 -18.87
CA LYS A 43 10.74 18.70 -18.62
C LYS A 43 10.36 19.19 -17.23
N ALA A 44 9.40 20.13 -17.16
CA ALA A 44 8.84 20.59 -15.89
C ALA A 44 7.87 19.57 -15.26
N ARG A 45 7.15 18.81 -16.09
CA ARG A 45 6.30 17.68 -15.71
C ARG A 45 6.57 16.49 -16.64
N ILE A 46 6.42 15.27 -16.13
CA ILE A 46 6.81 14.03 -16.82
C ILE A 46 5.68 13.02 -16.89
N ASP A 47 5.71 12.12 -17.86
CA ASP A 47 4.86 10.93 -17.84
C ASP A 47 5.49 9.89 -16.90
N PHE A 48 4.83 9.64 -15.77
CA PHE A 48 5.37 8.84 -14.68
C PHE A 48 4.55 7.57 -14.46
N LEU A 49 5.21 6.42 -14.43
CA LEU A 49 4.63 5.12 -14.10
C LEU A 49 5.10 4.66 -12.72
N ASP A 50 4.18 4.43 -11.80
CA ASP A 50 4.40 3.70 -10.55
C ASP A 50 3.92 2.24 -10.72
N LEU A 51 4.84 1.34 -11.08
CA LEU A 51 4.49 -0.02 -11.52
C LEU A 51 4.04 -0.94 -10.36
N PHE A 52 4.49 -0.64 -9.13
CA PHE A 52 4.22 -1.39 -7.90
C PHE A 52 3.72 -0.43 -6.82
N SER A 53 2.61 0.25 -7.10
CA SER A 53 2.17 1.42 -6.35
C SER A 53 1.80 1.14 -4.89
N GLY A 54 1.36 -0.08 -4.54
CA GLY A 54 1.04 -0.50 -3.18
C GLY A 54 0.12 0.49 -2.45
N SER A 55 0.65 1.15 -1.41
CA SER A 55 -0.11 2.18 -0.66
C SER A 55 -0.36 3.49 -1.43
N GLY A 56 0.22 3.64 -2.62
CA GLY A 56 0.18 4.83 -3.47
C GLY A 56 1.09 5.97 -3.00
N VAL A 57 1.97 5.75 -2.02
CA VAL A 57 2.74 6.83 -1.38
C VAL A 57 3.72 7.53 -2.34
N VAL A 58 4.35 6.78 -3.24
CA VAL A 58 5.24 7.36 -4.27
C VAL A 58 4.41 8.07 -5.32
N ALA A 59 3.35 7.43 -5.86
CA ALA A 59 2.38 8.06 -6.73
C ALA A 59 1.83 9.40 -6.18
N ARG A 60 1.46 9.47 -4.90
CA ARG A 60 1.01 10.72 -4.25
C ARG A 60 2.07 11.82 -4.31
N MET A 61 3.33 11.51 -4.03
CA MET A 61 4.43 12.46 -4.19
C MET A 61 4.64 12.83 -5.66
N ALA A 62 4.60 11.85 -6.57
CA ALA A 62 4.84 12.02 -7.99
C ALA A 62 3.82 12.93 -8.68
N ARG A 63 2.59 13.07 -8.16
CA ARG A 63 1.55 13.96 -8.72
C ARG A 63 2.03 15.39 -9.02
N ARG A 64 2.86 15.95 -8.13
CA ARG A 64 3.40 17.32 -8.34
C ARG A 64 4.38 17.41 -9.51
N HIS A 65 4.93 16.27 -9.92
CA HIS A 65 5.91 16.13 -11.01
C HIS A 65 5.31 15.54 -12.28
N ALA A 66 4.18 14.83 -12.18
CA ALA A 66 3.62 14.07 -13.27
C ALA A 66 2.73 14.94 -14.16
N ALA A 67 2.86 14.90 -15.49
CA ALA A 67 1.84 15.36 -16.43
C ALA A 67 0.76 14.28 -16.57
N THR A 68 1.22 13.04 -16.78
CA THR A 68 0.45 11.80 -16.71
C THR A 68 1.01 10.94 -15.57
N LEU A 69 0.14 10.39 -14.74
CA LEU A 69 0.48 9.47 -13.66
C LEU A 69 -0.22 8.13 -13.91
N GLN A 70 0.57 7.09 -14.15
CA GLN A 70 0.08 5.73 -14.26
C GLN A 70 0.41 4.98 -12.97
N CYS A 71 -0.56 4.26 -12.39
CA CYS A 71 -0.33 3.44 -11.20
C CYS A 71 -0.80 2.01 -11.47
N ASN A 72 0.03 1.04 -11.11
CA ASN A 72 -0.32 -0.37 -11.16
C ASN A 72 -0.07 -1.05 -9.82
N ASP A 73 -0.86 -2.07 -9.53
CA ASP A 73 -0.58 -3.05 -8.48
C ASP A 73 -1.39 -4.33 -8.74
N LEU A 74 -1.00 -5.44 -8.13
CA LEU A 74 -1.75 -6.68 -8.23
C LEU A 74 -3.01 -6.65 -7.32
N GLU A 75 -2.97 -5.91 -6.22
CA GLU A 75 -3.97 -5.99 -5.16
C GLU A 75 -5.15 -5.02 -5.32
N ARG A 76 -6.35 -5.50 -4.96
CA ARG A 76 -7.59 -4.72 -5.06
C ARG A 76 -7.62 -3.53 -4.11
N TYR A 77 -7.12 -3.67 -2.88
CA TYR A 77 -7.07 -2.54 -1.97
C TYR A 77 -6.13 -1.42 -2.46
N SER A 78 -5.08 -1.76 -3.23
CA SER A 78 -4.18 -0.77 -3.83
C SER A 78 -4.91 0.01 -4.93
N GLU A 79 -5.65 -0.70 -5.79
CA GLU A 79 -6.53 -0.07 -6.80
C GLU A 79 -7.51 0.91 -6.14
N VAL A 80 -8.22 0.49 -5.09
CA VAL A 80 -9.17 1.34 -4.36
C VAL A 80 -8.48 2.57 -3.76
N GLY A 81 -7.31 2.38 -3.15
CA GLY A 81 -6.50 3.47 -2.62
C GLY A 81 -6.10 4.48 -3.70
N ASN A 82 -5.54 4.01 -4.81
CA ASN A 82 -5.11 4.89 -5.89
C ASN A 82 -6.30 5.56 -6.61
N ARG A 83 -7.45 4.89 -6.76
CA ARG A 83 -8.69 5.53 -7.26
C ARG A 83 -9.12 6.72 -6.40
N CYS A 84 -9.00 6.61 -5.08
CA CYS A 84 -9.31 7.70 -4.18
C CYS A 84 -8.27 8.83 -4.23
N TYR A 85 -7.00 8.49 -3.99
CA TYR A 85 -5.97 9.50 -3.71
C TYR A 85 -5.30 10.07 -4.95
N GLN A 86 -5.46 9.44 -6.12
CA GLN A 86 -4.99 9.99 -7.40
C GLN A 86 -6.10 10.69 -8.19
N ALA A 87 -7.32 10.79 -7.66
CA ALA A 87 -8.37 11.58 -8.31
C ALA A 87 -8.00 13.08 -8.30
N ASN A 88 -8.33 13.79 -9.38
CA ASN A 88 -8.31 15.25 -9.35
C ASN A 88 -9.53 15.75 -8.59
N VAL A 89 -9.35 16.74 -7.72
CA VAL A 89 -10.46 17.34 -6.94
C VAL A 89 -11.60 17.80 -7.84
N ALA A 90 -11.26 18.35 -9.02
CA ALA A 90 -12.24 18.84 -9.99
C ALA A 90 -13.11 17.73 -10.62
N ASP A 91 -12.66 16.47 -10.57
CA ASP A 91 -13.39 15.32 -11.13
C ASP A 91 -14.31 14.66 -10.08
N VAL A 92 -14.31 15.17 -8.85
CA VAL A 92 -15.11 14.65 -7.73
C VAL A 92 -16.24 15.61 -7.42
N ASP A 93 -17.49 15.13 -7.48
CA ASP A 93 -18.64 15.89 -7.00
C ASP A 93 -18.56 16.00 -5.46
N ALA A 94 -18.06 17.14 -4.99
CA ALA A 94 -17.83 17.39 -3.58
C ALA A 94 -19.13 17.39 -2.76
N ALA A 95 -20.23 17.89 -3.34
CA ALA A 95 -21.52 17.95 -2.65
C ALA A 95 -22.11 16.55 -2.49
N ALA A 96 -22.11 15.76 -3.56
CA ALA A 96 -22.57 14.37 -3.51
C ALA A 96 -21.69 13.52 -2.58
N LEU A 97 -20.37 13.73 -2.59
CA LEU A 97 -19.47 13.03 -1.67
C LEU A 97 -19.74 13.39 -0.20
N GLU A 98 -19.95 14.67 0.10
CA GLU A 98 -20.27 15.12 1.46
C GLU A 98 -21.60 14.54 1.95
N GLU A 99 -22.63 14.56 1.11
CA GLU A 99 -23.94 13.95 1.41
C GLU A 99 -23.81 12.45 1.67
N GLU A 100 -23.09 11.73 0.81
CA GLU A 100 -22.87 10.29 0.97
C GLU A 100 -22.04 9.96 2.22
N LEU A 101 -21.00 10.73 2.53
CA LEU A 101 -20.24 10.57 3.78
C LEU A 101 -21.15 10.72 5.00
N ALA A 102 -22.02 11.75 5.01
CA ALA A 102 -22.96 11.98 6.08
C ALA A 102 -24.02 10.86 6.18
N ARG A 103 -24.53 10.38 5.03
CA ARG A 103 -25.48 9.26 4.97
C ARG A 103 -24.86 7.99 5.55
N VAL A 104 -23.67 7.61 5.08
CA VAL A 104 -22.97 6.40 5.52
C VAL A 104 -22.62 6.50 7.01
N ALA A 105 -22.09 7.64 7.47
CA ALA A 105 -21.79 7.84 8.89
C ALA A 105 -23.02 7.66 9.77
N ARG A 106 -24.16 8.25 9.41
CA ARG A 106 -25.42 8.11 10.17
C ARG A 106 -25.93 6.67 10.19
N ARG A 107 -25.89 5.97 9.05
CA ARG A 107 -26.38 4.58 8.96
C ARG A 107 -25.51 3.64 9.79
N VAL A 108 -24.18 3.71 9.65
CA VAL A 108 -23.27 2.85 10.41
C VAL A 108 -23.39 3.07 11.92
N GLN A 109 -23.63 4.31 12.37
CA GLN A 109 -23.87 4.59 13.79
C GLN A 109 -25.18 3.98 14.32
N ARG A 110 -26.23 3.90 13.50
CA ARG A 110 -27.55 3.39 13.91
C ARG A 110 -27.71 1.89 13.76
N GLU A 111 -27.05 1.31 12.75
CA GLU A 111 -27.26 -0.05 12.28
C GLU A 111 -26.09 -0.98 12.66
N LEU A 112 -25.27 -0.60 13.64
CA LEU A 112 -24.06 -1.33 14.01
C LEU A 112 -24.37 -2.81 14.32
N ALA A 113 -23.99 -3.69 13.41
CA ALA A 113 -24.33 -5.11 13.44
C ALA A 113 -23.11 -5.97 13.10
N PRO A 114 -23.02 -7.20 13.64
CA PRO A 114 -21.94 -8.12 13.31
C PRO A 114 -22.16 -8.74 11.93
N GLY A 115 -21.06 -9.05 11.26
CA GLY A 115 -21.01 -9.88 10.06
C GLY A 115 -19.81 -10.82 10.10
N PHE A 116 -19.28 -11.18 8.93
CA PHE A 116 -18.21 -12.18 8.88
C PHE A 116 -16.88 -11.68 9.42
N LEU A 117 -16.65 -10.37 9.46
CA LEU A 117 -15.41 -9.83 10.02
C LEU A 117 -15.40 -10.00 11.54
N CYS A 118 -16.54 -9.77 12.21
CA CYS A 118 -16.74 -10.13 13.61
C CYS A 118 -16.46 -11.61 13.85
N ASP A 119 -17.09 -12.48 13.07
CA ASP A 119 -17.00 -13.93 13.28
C ASP A 119 -15.59 -14.49 13.07
N LEU A 120 -14.82 -13.91 12.13
CA LEU A 120 -13.54 -14.47 11.73
C LEU A 120 -12.33 -13.76 12.34
N TYR A 121 -12.44 -12.48 12.70
CA TYR A 121 -11.28 -11.61 12.96
C TYR A 121 -11.39 -10.75 14.24
N ALA A 122 -12.44 -10.91 15.05
CA ALA A 122 -12.57 -10.29 16.37
C ALA A 122 -13.00 -11.32 17.43
N PRO A 123 -12.72 -11.08 18.72
CA PRO A 123 -13.24 -11.92 19.79
C PRO A 123 -14.74 -11.72 20.00
N LEU A 124 -15.38 -12.68 20.68
CA LEU A 124 -16.77 -12.57 21.12
C LEU A 124 -16.95 -11.51 22.20
N ASP A 125 -15.98 -11.38 23.09
CA ASP A 125 -15.91 -10.37 24.14
C ASP A 125 -14.48 -9.79 24.19
N ASP A 126 -14.35 -8.46 24.11
CA ASP A 126 -13.04 -7.79 24.15
C ASP A 126 -12.38 -7.89 25.54
N ASP A 127 -13.18 -8.09 26.60
CA ASP A 127 -12.71 -8.19 27.99
C ASP A 127 -12.53 -9.65 28.48
N ASP A 128 -13.07 -10.64 27.76
CA ASP A 128 -12.96 -12.08 28.06
C ASP A 128 -12.61 -12.92 26.82
N ILE A 129 -11.43 -12.65 26.25
CA ILE A 129 -10.94 -13.31 25.04
C ILE A 129 -10.60 -14.79 25.31
N GLN A 130 -11.17 -15.68 24.50
CA GLN A 130 -11.02 -17.13 24.64
C GLN A 130 -9.89 -17.71 23.74
N PRO A 131 -9.29 -18.86 24.13
CA PRO A 131 -8.35 -19.59 23.29
C PRO A 131 -8.95 -19.95 21.92
N GLY A 132 -8.23 -19.61 20.85
CA GLY A 132 -8.65 -19.91 19.47
C GLY A 132 -9.34 -18.74 18.74
N GLU A 133 -9.78 -17.71 19.47
CA GLU A 133 -10.31 -16.50 18.86
C GLU A 133 -9.22 -15.68 18.17
N ARG A 134 -9.57 -15.09 17.02
CA ARG A 134 -8.70 -14.14 16.33
C ARG A 134 -8.98 -12.75 16.85
N VAL A 135 -7.92 -12.04 17.21
CA VAL A 135 -8.02 -10.74 17.86
C VAL A 135 -7.30 -9.73 16.97
N PHE A 136 -7.78 -9.53 15.75
CA PHE A 136 -7.23 -8.49 14.86
C PHE A 136 -7.86 -7.14 15.14
N TYR A 137 -9.16 -7.12 15.39
CA TYR A 137 -9.95 -5.94 15.69
C TYR A 137 -10.62 -6.08 17.04
N THR A 138 -10.93 -4.94 17.66
CA THR A 138 -11.96 -4.90 18.71
C THR A 138 -13.28 -5.34 18.11
N ARG A 139 -14.15 -5.92 18.93
CA ARG A 139 -15.49 -6.34 18.49
C ARG A 139 -16.24 -5.18 17.85
N ARG A 140 -16.19 -4.00 18.46
CA ARG A 140 -16.80 -2.77 17.91
C ARG A 140 -16.23 -2.40 16.54
N ASN A 141 -14.91 -2.47 16.33
CA ASN A 141 -14.31 -2.13 15.04
C ASN A 141 -14.66 -3.16 13.96
N ALA A 142 -14.75 -4.45 14.31
CA ALA A 142 -15.22 -5.45 13.36
C ALA A 142 -16.69 -5.25 12.98
N MET A 143 -17.57 -4.94 13.93
CA MET A 143 -18.98 -4.61 13.65
C MET A 143 -19.09 -3.36 12.79
N PHE A 144 -18.27 -2.35 13.06
CA PHE A 144 -18.20 -1.13 12.24
C PHE A 144 -17.85 -1.49 10.80
N LEU A 145 -16.80 -2.28 10.58
CA LEU A 145 -16.34 -2.66 9.24
C LEU A 145 -17.39 -3.50 8.50
N ASP A 146 -18.03 -4.45 9.18
CA ASP A 146 -19.13 -5.24 8.62
C ASP A 146 -20.29 -4.35 8.19
N THR A 147 -20.78 -3.50 9.09
CA THR A 147 -21.89 -2.57 8.82
C THR A 147 -21.53 -1.58 7.71
N PHE A 148 -20.32 -1.03 7.75
CA PHE A 148 -19.84 -0.07 6.76
C PHE A 148 -19.81 -0.67 5.36
N CYS A 149 -19.26 -1.88 5.19
CA CYS A 149 -19.23 -2.55 3.89
C CYS A 149 -20.64 -2.88 3.38
N GLN A 150 -21.57 -3.28 4.26
CA GLN A 150 -22.98 -3.50 3.88
C GLN A 150 -23.65 -2.21 3.42
N VAL A 151 -23.45 -1.10 4.13
CA VAL A 151 -24.02 0.22 3.78
C VAL A 151 -23.43 0.76 2.46
N LEU A 152 -22.16 0.46 2.16
CA LEU A 152 -21.50 0.87 0.91
C LEU A 152 -22.10 0.24 -0.35
N VAL A 153 -22.86 -0.86 -0.23
CA VAL A 153 -23.56 -1.48 -1.38
C VAL A 153 -24.48 -0.47 -2.05
N ASP A 154 -25.16 0.36 -1.26
CA ASP A 154 -26.09 1.40 -1.72
C ASP A 154 -25.40 2.69 -2.18
N THR A 155 -24.09 2.83 -1.95
CA THR A 155 -23.33 4.02 -2.37
C THR A 155 -23.08 3.99 -3.88
N PRO A 156 -23.22 5.13 -4.60
CA PRO A 156 -22.88 5.23 -6.01
C PRO A 156 -21.46 4.73 -6.29
N ALA A 157 -21.29 3.88 -7.32
CA ALA A 157 -20.01 3.22 -7.60
C ALA A 157 -18.84 4.20 -7.78
N ALA A 158 -19.09 5.37 -8.37
CA ALA A 158 -18.10 6.43 -8.54
C ALA A 158 -17.62 7.03 -7.21
N LEU A 159 -18.45 7.01 -6.16
CA LEU A 159 -18.12 7.59 -4.86
C LEU A 159 -17.48 6.57 -3.90
N ARG A 160 -17.75 5.27 -4.06
CA ARG A 160 -17.28 4.22 -3.15
C ARG A 160 -15.78 4.28 -2.83
N PRO A 161 -14.85 4.50 -3.78
CA PRO A 161 -13.42 4.58 -3.45
C PRO A 161 -13.09 5.68 -2.43
N PHE A 162 -13.78 6.83 -2.51
CA PHE A 162 -13.56 7.98 -1.63
C PHE A 162 -14.04 7.73 -0.20
N LEU A 163 -15.02 6.85 0.01
CA LEU A 163 -15.47 6.45 1.34
C LEU A 163 -14.62 5.28 1.88
N LEU A 164 -14.31 4.31 1.02
CA LEU A 164 -13.64 3.07 1.41
C LEU A 164 -12.14 3.27 1.70
N ALA A 165 -11.41 4.00 0.85
CA ALA A 165 -9.96 4.11 1.01
C ALA A 165 -9.51 4.74 2.35
N PRO A 166 -10.19 5.77 2.89
CA PRO A 166 -9.86 6.27 4.22
C PRO A 166 -10.17 5.28 5.35
N VAL A 167 -11.19 4.43 5.21
CA VAL A 167 -11.51 3.36 6.17
C VAL A 167 -10.47 2.24 6.08
N LEU A 168 -10.01 1.86 4.88
CA LEU A 168 -8.91 0.87 4.71
C LEU A 168 -7.63 1.31 5.42
N ALA A 169 -7.28 2.60 5.32
CA ALA A 169 -6.13 3.15 6.04
C ALA A 169 -6.29 2.97 7.56
N GLN A 170 -7.46 3.30 8.11
CA GLN A 170 -7.75 3.07 9.54
C GLN A 170 -7.76 1.58 9.91
N ALA A 171 -8.35 0.71 9.09
CA ALA A 171 -8.37 -0.74 9.30
C ALA A 171 -6.96 -1.36 9.32
N SER A 172 -5.99 -0.75 8.63
CA SER A 172 -4.58 -1.13 8.69
C SER A 172 -3.81 -0.54 9.88
N MET A 173 -4.32 0.52 10.50
CA MET A 173 -3.66 1.22 11.61
C MET A 173 -4.21 0.80 12.98
N TYR A 174 -5.53 0.62 13.10
CA TYR A 174 -6.25 0.35 14.35
C TYR A 174 -6.55 -1.15 14.46
N THR A 175 -5.47 -1.92 14.39
CA THR A 175 -5.48 -3.37 14.44
C THR A 175 -4.37 -3.88 15.35
N ASN A 176 -4.62 -5.03 15.96
CA ASN A 176 -3.75 -5.71 16.92
C ASN A 176 -2.61 -6.49 16.24
N THR A 177 -1.84 -5.80 15.39
CA THR A 177 -0.74 -6.40 14.64
C THR A 177 0.50 -5.52 14.70
N SER A 178 1.62 -6.09 14.24
CA SER A 178 2.86 -5.35 13.98
C SER A 178 2.91 -4.72 12.58
N GLY A 179 1.77 -4.51 11.91
CA GLY A 179 1.70 -3.88 10.58
C GLY A 179 1.43 -4.83 9.42
N VAL A 180 1.14 -6.11 9.69
CA VAL A 180 0.65 -7.11 8.73
C VAL A 180 -0.42 -8.00 9.35
N PHE A 181 -1.35 -8.49 8.55
CA PHE A 181 -2.43 -9.36 9.01
C PHE A 181 -2.05 -10.85 9.08
N LYS A 182 -0.77 -11.19 8.87
CA LYS A 182 -0.28 -12.57 8.97
C LYS A 182 -0.29 -13.11 10.41
N GLY A 183 -0.45 -12.25 11.41
CA GLY A 183 -0.66 -12.65 12.80
C GLY A 183 -1.09 -11.47 13.66
N PHE A 184 -1.61 -11.77 14.85
CA PHE A 184 -2.06 -10.80 15.84
C PHE A 184 -1.34 -11.03 17.17
N HIS A 185 -1.33 -10.01 18.03
CA HIS A 185 -0.66 -10.12 19.33
C HIS A 185 -1.38 -11.08 20.29
N LYS A 186 -0.58 -11.80 21.07
CA LYS A 186 -1.01 -12.82 22.04
C LYS A 186 -0.33 -12.60 23.38
N ASN A 187 -0.93 -13.12 24.45
CA ASN A 187 -0.30 -13.22 25.76
C ASN A 187 0.73 -14.36 25.81
N ARG A 188 1.39 -14.57 26.96
CA ARG A 188 2.41 -15.63 27.15
C ARG A 188 1.82 -17.03 27.03
N GLU A 189 0.52 -17.15 27.27
CA GLU A 189 -0.25 -18.38 27.20
C GLU A 189 -0.72 -18.69 25.76
N GLY A 190 -0.43 -17.82 24.79
CA GLY A 190 -0.76 -18.02 23.38
C GLY A 190 -2.20 -17.68 22.99
N VAL A 191 -2.97 -17.10 23.92
CA VAL A 191 -4.32 -16.56 23.70
C VAL A 191 -4.20 -15.15 23.13
N GLY A 192 -5.13 -14.77 22.24
CA GLY A 192 -5.16 -13.42 21.69
C GLY A 192 -5.25 -12.36 22.78
N GLN A 193 -4.52 -11.26 22.63
CA GLN A 193 -4.59 -10.15 23.58
C GLN A 193 -4.18 -8.85 22.89
N PHE A 194 -4.97 -7.80 23.06
CA PHE A 194 -4.65 -6.49 22.52
C PHE A 194 -3.31 -5.97 23.08
N GLY A 195 -2.36 -5.71 22.19
CA GLY A 195 -1.01 -5.28 22.54
C GLY A 195 -0.12 -6.37 23.16
N GLY A 196 -0.60 -7.62 23.20
CA GLY A 196 0.06 -8.76 23.84
C GLY A 196 0.21 -8.58 25.35
N THR A 197 1.04 -9.42 25.98
CA THR A 197 1.27 -9.42 27.44
C THR A 197 1.63 -8.05 28.00
N ALA A 198 2.42 -7.27 27.24
CA ALA A 198 2.86 -5.94 27.65
C ALA A 198 1.82 -4.84 27.41
N ARG A 199 0.68 -5.15 26.76
CA ARG A 199 -0.38 -4.21 26.38
C ARG A 199 0.16 -2.99 25.64
N ASN A 200 1.06 -3.22 24.68
CA ASN A 200 1.69 -2.15 23.92
C ASN A 200 0.71 -1.51 22.92
N ALA A 201 0.85 -0.20 22.72
CA ALA A 201 0.13 0.56 21.69
C ALA A 201 -1.41 0.45 21.75
N LEU A 202 -2.00 0.21 22.93
CA LEU A 202 -3.46 0.10 23.10
C LEU A 202 -4.20 1.32 22.57
N SER A 203 -3.68 2.54 22.79
CA SER A 203 -4.31 3.77 22.28
C SER A 203 -4.48 3.79 20.76
N ARG A 204 -3.58 3.11 20.02
CA ARG A 204 -3.71 2.91 18.57
C ARG A 204 -4.63 1.73 18.25
N ILE A 205 -4.42 0.59 18.90
CA ILE A 205 -5.12 -0.67 18.58
C ILE A 205 -6.62 -0.56 18.87
N LEU A 206 -6.98 0.06 19.98
CA LEU A 206 -8.37 0.21 20.44
C LEU A 206 -9.06 1.46 19.88
N ARG A 207 -8.37 2.25 19.04
CA ARG A 207 -8.96 3.46 18.48
C ARG A 207 -10.17 3.09 17.60
N PRO A 208 -11.32 3.74 17.76
CA PRO A 208 -12.47 3.54 16.90
C PRO A 208 -12.14 3.83 15.43
N ILE A 209 -12.54 2.92 14.53
CA ILE A 209 -12.60 3.21 13.09
C ILE A 209 -13.86 4.01 12.80
N GLU A 210 -13.75 5.06 12.00
CA GLU A 210 -14.86 5.98 11.71
C GLU A 210 -14.90 6.34 10.22
N VAL A 211 -16.07 6.78 9.74
CA VAL A 211 -16.18 7.37 8.40
C VAL A 211 -15.44 8.70 8.39
N GLN A 212 -14.54 8.91 7.43
CA GLN A 212 -13.78 10.14 7.29
C GLN A 212 -13.69 10.54 5.81
N ALA A 213 -13.68 11.85 5.54
CA ALA A 213 -13.48 12.38 4.19
C ALA A 213 -12.02 12.13 3.73
N PRO A 214 -11.79 11.84 2.44
CA PRO A 214 -10.44 11.72 1.90
C PRO A 214 -9.73 13.07 1.85
N VAL A 215 -8.40 13.04 1.96
CA VAL A 215 -7.55 14.21 1.67
C VAL A 215 -7.09 14.11 0.22
N PHE A 216 -7.30 15.17 -0.56
CA PHE A 216 -6.91 15.24 -1.95
C PHE A 216 -5.61 16.02 -2.18
N SER A 217 -4.97 15.75 -3.32
CA SER A 217 -3.82 16.50 -3.82
C SER A 217 -4.21 17.92 -4.25
N ARG A 218 -3.28 18.87 -4.13
CA ARG A 218 -3.40 20.21 -4.72
C ARG A 218 -3.06 20.23 -6.22
N PHE A 219 -2.51 19.15 -6.74
CA PHE A 219 -2.08 19.03 -8.13
C PHE A 219 -3.04 18.16 -8.92
N ALA A 220 -3.33 18.58 -10.16
CA ALA A 220 -4.09 17.81 -11.12
C ALA A 220 -3.18 17.28 -12.23
N CYS A 221 -3.32 16.01 -12.58
CA CYS A 221 -2.66 15.35 -13.70
C CYS A 221 -3.63 14.39 -14.39
N GLU A 222 -3.30 13.96 -15.61
CA GLU A 222 -3.96 12.80 -16.18
C GLU A 222 -3.59 11.56 -15.35
N VAL A 223 -4.57 10.69 -15.08
CA VAL A 223 -4.36 9.51 -14.24
C VAL A 223 -4.91 8.26 -14.92
N GLN A 224 -4.07 7.22 -14.97
CA GLN A 224 -4.42 5.91 -15.48
C GLN A 224 -4.12 4.86 -14.41
N LEU A 225 -5.10 4.01 -14.11
CA LEU A 225 -5.02 3.05 -13.01
C LEU A 225 -5.19 1.63 -13.55
N HIS A 226 -4.24 0.77 -13.19
CA HIS A 226 -4.19 -0.62 -13.62
C HIS A 226 -4.20 -1.54 -12.39
N ARG A 227 -4.80 -2.72 -12.56
CA ARG A 227 -4.74 -3.80 -11.57
C ARG A 227 -4.42 -5.12 -12.26
N CYS A 228 -3.15 -5.31 -12.60
CA CYS A 228 -2.67 -6.45 -13.36
C CYS A 228 -1.24 -6.84 -12.97
N ASP A 229 -0.80 -7.99 -13.47
CA ASP A 229 0.60 -8.42 -13.37
C ASP A 229 1.53 -7.38 -14.00
N ALA A 230 2.61 -7.04 -13.30
CA ALA A 230 3.54 -6.00 -13.71
C ALA A 230 4.27 -6.36 -15.02
N ASN A 231 4.66 -7.62 -15.20
CA ASN A 231 5.34 -8.07 -16.41
C ASN A 231 4.39 -8.09 -17.61
N ALA A 232 3.12 -8.42 -17.41
CA ALA A 232 2.11 -8.27 -18.47
C ALA A 232 1.96 -6.79 -18.87
N LEU A 233 1.77 -5.89 -17.90
CA LEU A 233 1.47 -4.49 -18.16
C LEU A 233 2.58 -3.76 -18.94
N VAL A 234 3.85 -3.94 -18.57
CA VAL A 234 4.96 -3.21 -19.21
C VAL A 234 5.10 -3.45 -20.71
N ARG A 235 4.48 -4.52 -21.23
CA ARG A 235 4.46 -4.87 -22.66
C ARG A 235 3.34 -4.16 -23.43
N GLU A 236 2.31 -3.69 -22.73
CA GLU A 236 1.13 -3.04 -23.29
C GLU A 236 1.22 -1.51 -23.22
N LEU A 237 2.05 -0.97 -22.32
CA LEU A 237 2.17 0.46 -22.10
C LEU A 237 2.91 1.18 -23.22
N ASP A 238 2.44 2.40 -23.50
CA ASP A 238 3.14 3.38 -24.30
C ASP A 238 4.42 3.89 -23.59
N MET A 239 5.25 4.61 -24.35
CA MET A 239 6.47 5.20 -23.83
C MET A 239 6.17 6.20 -22.69
N VAL A 240 6.82 6.02 -21.54
CA VAL A 240 6.82 6.98 -20.43
C VAL A 240 8.17 7.67 -20.26
N ASP A 241 8.20 8.82 -19.59
CA ASP A 241 9.45 9.50 -19.28
C ASP A 241 10.20 8.77 -18.16
N VAL A 242 9.49 8.37 -17.11
CA VAL A 242 10.07 7.70 -15.94
C VAL A 242 9.17 6.56 -15.49
N ALA A 243 9.74 5.36 -15.40
CA ALA A 243 9.10 4.22 -14.77
C ALA A 243 9.76 3.93 -13.41
N TYR A 244 8.97 3.94 -12.34
CA TYR A 244 9.40 3.64 -10.98
C TYR A 244 8.98 2.24 -10.56
N PHE A 245 9.97 1.46 -10.11
CA PHE A 245 9.83 0.08 -9.71
C PHE A 245 10.18 -0.03 -8.22
N ASP A 246 9.21 -0.46 -7.41
CA ASP A 246 9.39 -0.85 -6.00
C ASP A 246 8.87 -2.28 -5.79
N PRO A 247 9.52 -3.28 -6.41
CA PRO A 247 9.01 -4.65 -6.40
C PRO A 247 9.12 -5.27 -5.00
N PRO A 248 8.32 -6.31 -4.70
CA PRO A 248 8.60 -7.18 -3.57
C PRO A 248 10.04 -7.72 -3.63
N TYR A 249 10.74 -7.66 -2.51
CA TYR A 249 12.17 -8.02 -2.44
C TYR A 249 12.45 -9.29 -1.61
N ASN A 250 11.43 -9.90 -1.01
CA ASN A 250 11.55 -11.08 -0.16
C ASN A 250 10.33 -12.02 -0.28
N GLU A 251 10.32 -13.11 0.50
CA GLU A 251 9.30 -14.15 0.44
C GLU A 251 7.96 -13.77 1.10
N HIS A 252 7.79 -12.52 1.55
CA HIS A 252 6.58 -12.07 2.24
C HIS A 252 5.55 -11.50 1.25
N PRO A 253 4.52 -12.29 0.85
CA PRO A 253 3.62 -11.89 -0.21
C PRO A 253 2.59 -10.89 0.31
N TYR A 254 2.42 -9.77 -0.39
CA TYR A 254 1.49 -8.71 -0.02
C TYR A 254 0.04 -9.19 -0.01
N GLY A 255 -0.37 -10.03 -0.96
CA GLY A 255 -1.71 -10.63 -0.98
C GLY A 255 -2.06 -11.39 0.30
N SER A 256 -1.10 -12.12 0.89
CA SER A 256 -1.31 -12.82 2.16
C SER A 256 -1.12 -11.94 3.40
N ASN A 257 -0.27 -10.92 3.33
CA ASN A 257 0.01 -10.01 4.45
C ASN A 257 -1.08 -8.95 4.62
N TYR A 258 -1.78 -8.59 3.54
CA TYR A 258 -2.78 -7.54 3.46
C TYR A 258 -4.15 -8.04 3.00
N PHE A 259 -4.38 -9.36 3.04
CA PHE A 259 -5.63 -9.99 2.62
C PHE A 259 -6.88 -9.34 3.24
N MET A 260 -6.79 -8.91 4.49
CA MET A 260 -7.89 -8.28 5.24
C MET A 260 -8.45 -7.04 4.50
N LEU A 261 -7.57 -6.30 3.83
CA LEU A 261 -7.97 -5.12 3.07
C LEU A 261 -8.71 -5.49 1.78
N ASN A 262 -8.32 -6.59 1.11
CA ASN A 262 -9.09 -7.12 -0.03
C ASN A 262 -10.45 -7.65 0.43
N LEU A 263 -10.54 -8.31 1.60
CA LEU A 263 -11.82 -8.73 2.18
C LEU A 263 -12.76 -7.55 2.43
N LEU A 264 -12.24 -6.40 2.85
CA LEU A 264 -13.02 -5.17 3.02
C LEU A 264 -13.46 -4.57 1.67
N CYS A 265 -12.61 -4.67 0.64
CA CYS A 265 -12.94 -4.18 -0.70
C CYS A 265 -14.05 -5.00 -1.36
N ASP A 266 -13.97 -6.33 -1.26
CA ASP A 266 -14.90 -7.23 -1.95
C ASP A 266 -16.11 -7.60 -1.08
N TYR A 267 -15.99 -7.43 0.23
CA TYR A 267 -16.97 -7.79 1.26
C TYR A 267 -17.64 -9.15 1.02
N ARG A 268 -16.82 -10.15 0.71
CA ARG A 268 -17.26 -11.52 0.47
C ARG A 268 -16.65 -12.43 1.51
N ARG A 269 -17.49 -13.16 2.26
CA ARG A 269 -17.00 -14.17 3.20
C ARG A 269 -16.17 -15.22 2.43
N PRO A 270 -14.90 -15.46 2.83
CA PRO A 270 -14.07 -16.48 2.19
C PRO A 270 -14.61 -17.88 2.50
N SER A 271 -14.55 -18.78 1.52
CA SER A 271 -15.00 -20.18 1.67
C SER A 271 -14.03 -21.02 2.50
N GLN A 272 -12.73 -20.77 2.36
CA GLN A 272 -11.67 -21.45 3.07
C GLN A 272 -10.64 -20.44 3.56
N VAL A 273 -10.20 -20.61 4.80
CA VAL A 273 -9.23 -19.73 5.44
C VAL A 273 -8.19 -20.52 6.23
N SER A 274 -6.98 -19.95 6.36
CA SER A 274 -5.93 -20.55 7.19
C SER A 274 -6.32 -20.58 8.67
N ARG A 275 -5.89 -21.62 9.38
CA ARG A 275 -6.27 -21.86 10.78
C ARG A 275 -5.94 -20.69 11.70
N VAL A 276 -4.69 -20.21 11.66
CA VAL A 276 -4.20 -19.22 12.62
C VAL A 276 -4.76 -17.83 12.33
N SER A 277 -4.51 -17.31 11.13
CA SER A 277 -4.74 -15.89 10.83
C SER A 277 -5.98 -15.65 9.98
N GLY A 278 -6.64 -16.71 9.50
CA GLY A 278 -7.86 -16.58 8.72
C GLY A 278 -7.60 -16.05 7.31
N ILE A 279 -6.43 -16.32 6.74
CA ILE A 279 -6.05 -15.87 5.39
C ILE A 279 -6.82 -16.72 4.36
N PRO A 280 -7.60 -16.13 3.44
CA PRO A 280 -8.27 -16.84 2.35
C PRO A 280 -7.28 -17.67 1.53
N THR A 281 -7.62 -18.85 1.02
CA THR A 281 -6.63 -19.70 0.31
C THR A 281 -6.31 -19.21 -1.12
N ASP A 282 -7.17 -18.38 -1.68
CA ASP A 282 -7.18 -17.86 -3.05
C ASP A 282 -6.52 -16.46 -3.18
N TRP A 283 -5.67 -16.07 -2.23
CA TRP A 283 -4.91 -14.81 -2.31
C TRP A 283 -3.92 -14.79 -3.49
N ASN A 284 -3.64 -13.59 -4.00
CA ASN A 284 -2.79 -13.33 -5.18
C ASN A 284 -1.31 -13.67 -4.95
N ARG A 285 -0.74 -14.48 -5.84
CA ARG A 285 0.69 -14.88 -5.79
C ARG A 285 1.48 -14.14 -6.85
N SER A 286 2.64 -13.61 -6.47
CA SER A 286 3.57 -12.93 -7.37
C SER A 286 4.89 -13.69 -7.50
N ASP A 287 5.48 -13.68 -8.69
CA ASP A 287 6.80 -14.27 -8.94
C ASP A 287 7.93 -13.48 -8.27
N TYR A 288 7.72 -12.18 -7.99
CA TYR A 288 8.65 -11.35 -7.23
C TYR A 288 8.84 -11.82 -5.78
N ASN A 289 7.90 -12.60 -5.23
CA ASN A 289 8.04 -13.20 -3.90
C ASN A 289 8.75 -14.56 -3.89
N LYS A 290 9.28 -15.02 -5.04
CA LYS A 290 9.99 -16.29 -5.15
C LYS A 290 11.44 -16.03 -5.54
N ALA A 291 12.39 -16.31 -4.64
CA ALA A 291 13.82 -16.03 -4.85
C ALA A 291 14.37 -16.51 -6.21
N ARG A 292 13.92 -17.69 -6.68
CA ARG A 292 14.35 -18.28 -7.97
C ARG A 292 13.80 -17.57 -9.20
N LEU A 293 12.71 -16.80 -9.07
CA LEU A 293 12.02 -16.15 -10.19
C LEU A 293 12.14 -14.63 -10.18
N ALA A 294 12.34 -14.04 -9.00
CA ALA A 294 12.34 -12.58 -8.81
C ALA A 294 13.36 -11.84 -9.69
N GLU A 295 14.59 -12.37 -9.81
CA GLU A 295 15.63 -11.77 -10.66
C GLU A 295 15.22 -11.74 -12.14
N ALA A 296 14.79 -12.89 -12.67
CA ALA A 296 14.36 -13.00 -14.05
C ALA A 296 13.13 -12.14 -14.35
N ALA A 297 12.15 -12.13 -13.45
CA ALA A 297 10.94 -11.32 -13.59
C ALA A 297 11.27 -9.81 -13.59
N LEU A 298 12.10 -9.34 -12.66
CA LEU A 298 12.43 -7.93 -12.56
C LEU A 298 13.19 -7.44 -13.80
N PHE A 299 14.24 -8.13 -14.21
CA PHE A 299 15.05 -7.69 -15.34
C PHE A 299 14.33 -7.86 -16.69
N ASP A 300 13.43 -8.84 -16.81
CA ASP A 300 12.48 -8.89 -17.93
C ASP A 300 11.61 -7.62 -17.96
N ALA A 301 11.00 -7.24 -16.83
CA ALA A 301 10.15 -6.05 -16.79
C ALA A 301 10.91 -4.76 -17.12
N VAL A 302 12.15 -4.61 -16.63
CA VAL A 302 13.03 -3.46 -16.93
C VAL A 302 13.41 -3.44 -18.42
N ALA A 303 13.68 -4.59 -19.02
CA ALA A 303 13.99 -4.68 -20.44
C ALA A 303 12.78 -4.29 -21.30
N GLN A 304 11.59 -4.83 -20.98
CA GLN A 304 10.37 -4.65 -21.77
C GLN A 304 9.72 -3.27 -21.61
N VAL A 305 9.82 -2.64 -20.43
CA VAL A 305 9.18 -1.34 -20.21
C VAL A 305 9.71 -0.28 -21.16
N ARG A 306 8.79 0.38 -21.87
CA ARG A 306 9.10 1.51 -22.75
C ARG A 306 9.21 2.77 -21.89
N ALA A 307 10.40 3.04 -21.37
CA ALA A 307 10.67 4.21 -20.55
C ALA A 307 12.00 4.86 -20.94
N ARG A 308 12.08 6.19 -20.85
CA ARG A 308 13.36 6.90 -21.01
C ARG A 308 14.27 6.69 -19.80
N PHE A 309 13.70 6.73 -18.60
CA PHE A 309 14.39 6.39 -17.36
C PHE A 309 13.64 5.30 -16.59
N VAL A 310 14.39 4.41 -15.97
CA VAL A 310 13.87 3.46 -14.98
C VAL A 310 14.52 3.75 -13.62
N LEU A 311 13.67 4.00 -12.63
CA LEU A 311 14.05 4.17 -11.23
C LEU A 311 13.68 2.90 -10.46
N ILE A 312 14.63 2.26 -9.78
CA ILE A 312 14.37 1.05 -9.00
C ILE A 312 14.78 1.28 -7.56
N SER A 313 13.83 1.22 -6.63
CA SER A 313 14.12 1.18 -5.19
C SER A 313 14.24 -0.26 -4.77
N TYR A 314 15.35 -0.64 -4.13
CA TYR A 314 15.54 -2.01 -3.69
C TYR A 314 16.36 -2.09 -2.41
N ASN A 315 15.94 -2.97 -1.51
CA ASN A 315 16.58 -3.18 -0.23
C ASN A 315 17.79 -4.11 -0.35
N SER A 316 18.88 -3.80 0.36
CA SER A 316 20.11 -4.62 0.36
C SER A 316 19.92 -6.05 0.90
N GLU A 317 18.87 -6.33 1.68
CA GLU A 317 18.53 -7.68 2.15
C GLU A 317 17.61 -8.45 1.18
N GLY A 318 17.32 -7.89 0.00
CA GLY A 318 16.45 -8.53 -0.97
C GLY A 318 17.09 -9.72 -1.71
N PHE A 319 16.29 -10.43 -2.50
CA PHE A 319 16.76 -11.62 -3.24
C PHE A 319 17.88 -11.37 -4.26
N ILE A 320 17.97 -10.16 -4.80
CA ILE A 320 18.90 -9.79 -5.87
C ILE A 320 19.98 -8.92 -5.24
N SER A 321 21.24 -9.31 -5.39
CA SER A 321 22.35 -8.55 -4.82
C SER A 321 22.65 -7.27 -5.60
N HIS A 322 23.33 -6.32 -4.96
CA HIS A 322 23.74 -5.07 -5.59
C HIS A 322 24.59 -5.31 -6.86
N GLU A 323 25.53 -6.25 -6.80
CA GLU A 323 26.42 -6.59 -7.91
C GLU A 323 25.63 -7.14 -9.11
N ARG A 324 24.57 -7.93 -8.84
CA ARG A 324 23.67 -8.44 -9.89
C ARG A 324 22.86 -7.31 -10.52
N PHE A 325 22.36 -6.37 -9.73
CA PHE A 325 21.70 -5.16 -10.26
C PHE A 325 22.63 -4.36 -11.17
N VAL A 326 23.84 -4.02 -10.71
CA VAL A 326 24.79 -3.23 -11.49
C VAL A 326 25.10 -3.94 -12.82
N ALA A 327 25.50 -5.21 -12.75
CA ALA A 327 25.85 -5.98 -13.95
C ALA A 327 24.69 -6.11 -14.96
N ALA A 328 23.45 -6.29 -14.49
CA ALA A 328 22.30 -6.42 -15.37
C ALA A 328 21.85 -5.08 -15.97
N LEU A 329 21.85 -4.01 -15.18
CA LEU A 329 21.35 -2.71 -15.62
C LEU A 329 22.35 -1.96 -16.51
N GLU A 330 23.67 -2.07 -16.26
CA GLU A 330 24.70 -1.49 -17.15
C GLU A 330 24.66 -2.08 -18.57
N ALA A 331 24.21 -3.33 -18.70
CA ALA A 331 24.00 -3.94 -20.01
C ALA A 331 22.79 -3.36 -20.76
N MET A 332 21.92 -2.58 -20.10
CA MET A 332 20.68 -2.03 -20.65
C MET A 332 20.71 -0.52 -20.87
N GLY A 333 21.74 0.19 -20.39
CA GLY A 333 21.82 1.64 -20.48
C GLY A 333 22.82 2.25 -19.49
N ALA A 334 22.87 3.58 -19.44
CA ALA A 334 23.76 4.27 -18.50
C ALA A 334 23.17 4.21 -17.09
N LEU A 335 23.94 3.66 -16.14
CA LEU A 335 23.51 3.46 -14.77
C LEU A 335 24.12 4.50 -13.83
N SER A 336 23.29 5.06 -12.96
CA SER A 336 23.70 5.78 -11.76
C SER A 336 23.07 5.11 -10.53
N VAL A 337 23.82 4.99 -9.45
CA VAL A 337 23.33 4.40 -8.20
C VAL A 337 23.45 5.43 -7.09
N MET A 338 22.36 5.63 -6.36
CA MET A 338 22.34 6.35 -5.09
C MET A 338 22.06 5.34 -3.98
N ASP A 339 22.55 5.58 -2.77
CA ASP A 339 22.24 4.76 -1.60
C ASP A 339 21.95 5.61 -0.36
N THR A 340 21.14 5.06 0.55
CA THR A 340 20.91 5.64 1.88
C THR A 340 20.71 4.56 2.91
N ARG A 341 21.18 4.80 4.15
CA ARG A 341 20.94 3.89 5.29
C ARG A 341 19.57 4.16 5.91
N TYR A 342 18.82 3.10 6.24
CA TYR A 342 17.55 3.21 6.96
C TYR A 342 17.35 2.09 7.99
N ASN A 343 16.48 2.34 8.98
CA ASN A 343 16.17 1.38 10.03
C ASN A 343 15.39 0.17 9.52
N THR A 344 15.80 -1.03 9.96
CA THR A 344 15.15 -2.29 9.60
C THR A 344 13.74 -2.43 10.21
N PHE A 345 12.82 -3.10 9.49
CA PHE A 345 11.48 -3.39 10.01
C PHE A 345 11.57 -4.39 11.17
N ARG A 346 11.17 -3.96 12.38
CA ARG A 346 11.39 -4.73 13.62
C ARG A 346 10.32 -5.78 13.92
N GLY A 347 9.15 -5.72 13.27
CA GLY A 347 7.98 -6.54 13.59
C GLY A 347 8.06 -8.03 13.21
N SER A 348 9.08 -8.43 12.45
CA SER A 348 9.26 -9.80 11.94
C SER A 348 10.70 -10.32 12.04
N ARG A 349 11.56 -9.69 12.86
CA ARG A 349 13.00 -10.02 12.94
C ARG A 349 13.38 -10.74 14.24
N ASN A 350 14.18 -11.80 14.11
CA ASN A 350 15.00 -12.31 15.22
C ASN A 350 16.18 -11.36 15.44
N LEU A 351 16.22 -10.68 16.60
CA LEU A 351 17.14 -9.56 16.91
C LEU A 351 18.57 -9.99 17.29
N GLY A 352 18.89 -11.29 17.29
CA GLY A 352 20.10 -11.81 17.93
C GLY A 352 21.43 -11.64 17.19
N ALA A 353 21.46 -11.30 15.89
CA ALA A 353 22.73 -11.33 15.12
C ALA A 353 22.75 -10.52 13.81
N ARG A 354 21.82 -9.59 13.55
CA ARG A 354 21.75 -8.86 12.28
C ARG A 354 21.85 -7.35 12.47
N ASP A 355 22.54 -6.68 11.54
CA ASP A 355 22.72 -5.24 11.55
C ASP A 355 21.38 -4.52 11.64
N THR A 356 21.35 -3.44 12.43
CA THR A 356 20.14 -2.68 12.73
C THR A 356 19.72 -1.76 11.58
N HIS A 357 20.65 -1.53 10.65
CA HIS A 357 20.47 -0.71 9.45
C HIS A 357 20.52 -1.59 8.20
N VAL A 358 19.70 -1.24 7.22
CA VAL A 358 19.77 -1.75 5.85
C VAL A 358 20.05 -0.59 4.91
N THR A 359 20.71 -0.88 3.81
CA THR A 359 20.93 0.09 2.74
C THR A 359 19.78 -0.03 1.75
N GLU A 360 19.11 1.08 1.49
CA GLU A 360 18.21 1.18 0.34
C GLU A 360 19.01 1.73 -0.84
N PHE A 361 18.99 1.02 -1.95
CA PHE A 361 19.56 1.48 -3.21
C PHE A 361 18.46 2.08 -4.08
N LEU A 362 18.80 3.18 -4.75
CA LEU A 362 18.03 3.72 -5.87
C LEU A 362 18.89 3.64 -7.12
N TYR A 363 18.51 2.71 -8.00
CA TYR A 363 19.12 2.56 -9.32
C TYR A 363 18.39 3.48 -10.30
N LEU A 364 19.13 4.37 -10.95
CA LEU A 364 18.65 5.21 -12.04
C LEU A 364 19.29 4.71 -13.33
N LEU A 365 18.50 4.05 -14.17
CA LEU A 365 18.89 3.60 -15.50
C LEU A 365 18.37 4.59 -16.54
N ASP A 366 19.27 5.16 -17.35
CA ASP A 366 18.95 5.92 -18.55
C ASP A 366 18.96 5.00 -19.78
N LYS A 367 17.80 4.81 -20.41
CA LYS A 367 17.57 3.92 -21.56
C LYS A 367 17.58 4.66 -22.92
N ARG A 368 17.92 5.95 -22.95
CA ARG A 368 17.78 6.81 -24.14
C ARG A 368 18.85 6.60 -25.20
#